data_AF-A0A7J9YSE8-F1
#
_entry.id   AF-A0A7J9YSE8-F1
#
_cell.length_a   1.000
_cell.length_b   1.000
_cell.length_c   1.000
_cell.angle_alpha   90.00
_cell.angle_beta   90.00
_cell.angle_gamma   90.00
#
_symmetry.space_group_name_H-M   'P 1'
#
loop_
_entity.id
_entity.type
_entity.pdbx_description
1 polymer ?
#
loop_
_entity_poly.entity_id
_entity_poly.type
_entity_poly.pdbx_seq_one_letter_code
_entity_poly.pdbx_strand_id
1 'polypeptide(L)'
;MARVTGIGGFFFRARDPEALNRWYARHFGVLPIESRAYDDPGWFQDRGETVFSAFAQDSDAFGAPEKTWKINFRVSDLDGMVARLRVAKVAVELHPEPYPNGRFAELEDPEGNRIQLWEPNAASIARDPASRRRLGED
;
A
#
# COMPACT_ATOMS: atom_id res chain seq x y z
N MET A 1 1.32 -19.71 -23.16
CA MET A 1 0.56 -18.46 -23.43
C MET A 1 1.10 -17.37 -22.52
N ALA A 2 1.21 -16.13 -23.01
CA ALA A 2 1.70 -14.99 -22.22
C ALA A 2 0.60 -14.46 -21.27
N ARG A 3 0.98 -14.05 -20.06
CA ARG A 3 0.07 -13.45 -19.05
C ARG A 3 0.81 -12.40 -18.22
N VAL A 4 0.07 -11.42 -17.67
CA VAL A 4 0.59 -10.46 -16.68
C VAL A 4 0.91 -11.19 -15.38
N THR A 5 2.07 -10.90 -14.79
CA THR A 5 2.59 -11.60 -13.59
C THR A 5 2.55 -10.77 -12.31
N GLY A 6 2.31 -9.46 -12.40
CA GLY A 6 2.24 -8.56 -11.25
C GLY A 6 2.24 -7.09 -11.65
N ILE A 7 2.29 -6.20 -10.66
CA ILE A 7 2.48 -4.76 -10.86
C ILE A 7 3.98 -4.46 -10.90
N GLY A 8 4.46 -3.96 -12.03
CA GLY A 8 5.87 -3.56 -12.19
C GLY A 8 6.19 -2.14 -11.70
N GLY A 9 5.18 -1.31 -11.50
CA GLY A 9 5.31 0.05 -10.99
C GLY A 9 3.97 0.74 -10.85
N PHE A 10 3.91 1.75 -10.00
CA PHE A 10 2.79 2.67 -9.85
C PHE A 10 3.32 4.08 -10.03
N PHE A 11 2.80 4.80 -11.03
CA PHE A 11 3.28 6.12 -11.42
C PHE A 11 2.11 7.10 -11.39
N PHE A 12 2.30 8.24 -10.75
CA PHE A 12 1.28 9.26 -10.59
C PHE A 12 1.89 10.66 -10.63
N ARG A 13 1.05 11.67 -10.85
CA ARG A 13 1.48 13.07 -10.91
C ARG A 13 1.52 13.67 -9.51
N ALA A 14 2.50 14.54 -9.29
CA ALA A 14 2.66 15.32 -8.07
C ALA A 14 2.94 16.79 -8.40
N ARG A 15 2.53 17.71 -7.53
CA ARG A 15 2.90 19.13 -7.58
C ARG A 15 4.37 19.32 -7.20
N ASP A 16 4.84 18.59 -6.19
CA ASP A 16 6.25 18.55 -5.78
C ASP A 16 6.72 17.07 -5.69
N PRO A 17 7.18 16.50 -6.82
CA PRO A 17 7.59 15.09 -6.89
C PRO A 17 8.69 14.74 -5.89
N GLU A 18 9.65 15.64 -5.67
CA GLU A 18 10.77 15.35 -4.78
C GLU A 18 10.33 15.33 -3.30
N ALA A 19 9.52 16.31 -2.87
CA ALA A 19 9.00 16.33 -1.51
C ALA A 19 8.12 15.10 -1.25
N LEU A 20 7.29 14.73 -2.23
CA LEU A 20 6.40 13.60 -2.09
C LEU A 20 7.16 12.27 -2.05
N ASN A 21 8.15 12.08 -2.93
CA ASN A 21 9.05 10.92 -2.87
C ASN A 21 9.77 10.79 -1.53
N ARG A 22 10.30 11.90 -0.99
CA ARG A 22 10.92 11.91 0.36
C ARG A 22 9.93 11.56 1.46
N TRP A 23 8.67 11.96 1.32
CA TRP A 23 7.62 11.63 2.28
C TRP A 23 7.30 10.13 2.28
N TYR A 24 7.09 9.53 1.10
CA TYR A 24 6.87 8.08 0.96
C TYR A 24 8.06 7.26 1.49
N ALA A 25 9.29 7.67 1.17
CA ALA A 25 10.49 7.02 1.67
C ALA A 25 10.59 7.10 3.21
N ARG A 26 10.33 8.29 3.79
CA ARG A 26 10.41 8.51 5.24
C ARG A 26 9.37 7.71 6.02
N HIS A 27 8.13 7.67 5.55
CA HIS A 27 7.01 7.12 6.30
C HIS A 27 6.78 5.63 6.04
N PHE A 28 7.04 5.17 4.82
CA PHE A 28 6.74 3.79 4.41
C PHE A 28 7.95 3.01 3.90
N GLY A 29 9.12 3.64 3.76
CA GLY A 29 10.30 2.98 3.18
C GLY A 29 10.16 2.70 1.68
N VAL A 30 9.19 3.32 1.01
CA VAL A 30 9.04 3.24 -0.45
C VAL A 30 10.05 4.18 -1.09
N LEU A 31 11.17 3.62 -1.51
CA LEU A 31 12.29 4.36 -2.08
C LEU A 31 12.01 4.82 -3.51
N PRO A 32 12.40 6.06 -3.89
CA PRO A 32 12.20 6.58 -5.24
C PRO A 32 13.15 5.94 -6.26
N ILE A 33 12.86 6.11 -7.54
CA ILE A 33 13.68 5.54 -8.62
C ILE A 33 15.08 6.17 -8.62
N GLU A 34 15.18 7.45 -8.30
CA GLU A 34 16.43 8.21 -8.30
C GLU A 34 17.39 7.79 -7.19
N SER A 35 16.92 7.07 -6.16
CA SER A 35 17.80 6.49 -5.14
C SER A 35 18.46 5.19 -5.60
N ARG A 36 18.09 4.65 -6.77
CA ARG A 36 18.72 3.46 -7.36
C ARG A 36 20.11 3.82 -7.90
N ALA A 37 21.09 3.88 -7.00
CA ALA A 37 22.48 3.64 -7.40
C ALA A 37 22.59 2.24 -8.03
N TYR A 38 23.64 1.97 -8.82
CA TYR A 38 23.79 0.69 -9.53
C TYR A 38 23.82 -0.53 -8.60
N ASP A 39 24.04 -0.33 -7.31
CA ASP A 39 24.09 -1.30 -6.23
C ASP A 39 22.90 -1.22 -5.24
N ASP A 40 22.00 -0.24 -5.36
CA ASP A 40 20.78 -0.17 -4.56
C ASP A 40 19.63 -0.90 -5.29
N PRO A 41 19.15 -2.06 -4.77
CA PRO A 41 18.04 -2.79 -5.36
C PRO A 41 16.74 -1.96 -5.42
N GLY A 42 16.65 -0.87 -4.65
CA GLY A 42 15.44 -0.10 -4.46
C GLY A 42 14.40 -0.86 -3.64
N TRP A 43 13.15 -0.41 -3.70
CA TRP A 43 12.07 -1.04 -2.93
C TRP A 43 11.57 -2.33 -3.59
N PHE A 44 11.86 -3.47 -2.96
CA PHE A 44 11.26 -4.76 -3.25
C PHE A 44 10.09 -5.03 -2.30
N GLN A 45 8.96 -5.44 -2.86
CA GLN A 45 7.77 -5.75 -2.06
C GLN A 45 7.79 -7.19 -1.59
N ASP A 46 7.38 -7.40 -0.34
CA ASP A 46 7.04 -8.73 0.14
C ASP A 46 5.90 -9.31 -0.69
N ARG A 47 5.98 -10.62 -0.90
CA ARG A 47 4.95 -11.39 -1.58
C ARG A 47 3.61 -11.24 -0.86
N GLY A 48 2.54 -11.12 -1.62
CA GLY A 48 1.18 -11.12 -1.09
C GLY A 48 0.15 -10.80 -2.15
N GLU A 49 -1.11 -10.81 -1.74
CA GLU A 49 -2.23 -10.43 -2.60
C GLU A 49 -2.15 -8.94 -2.97
N THR A 50 -2.41 -8.67 -4.25
CA THR A 50 -2.61 -7.31 -4.76
C THR A 50 -4.04 -7.21 -5.28
N VAL A 51 -4.84 -6.37 -4.64
CA VAL A 51 -6.20 -6.07 -5.10
C VAL A 51 -6.11 -5.08 -6.26
N PHE A 52 -6.67 -5.44 -7.41
CA PHE A 52 -6.79 -4.58 -8.58
C PHE A 52 -8.28 -4.48 -8.94
N SER A 53 -8.89 -3.32 -8.70
CA SER A 53 -10.34 -3.14 -8.83
C SER A 53 -10.69 -1.76 -9.36
N ALA A 54 -11.77 -1.68 -10.12
CA ALA A 54 -12.43 -0.43 -10.47
C ALA A 54 -13.50 -0.09 -9.41
N PHE A 55 -13.81 1.19 -9.27
CA PHE A 55 -14.88 1.74 -8.43
C PHE A 55 -15.82 2.58 -9.31
N ALA A 56 -17.02 2.85 -8.81
CA ALA A 56 -17.93 3.78 -9.46
C ALA A 56 -17.30 5.17 -9.56
N GLN A 57 -17.61 5.91 -10.62
CA GLN A 57 -17.03 7.23 -10.89
C GLN A 57 -17.33 8.25 -9.77
N ASP A 58 -18.46 8.08 -9.09
CA ASP A 58 -18.98 8.91 -8.00
C ASP A 58 -18.65 8.35 -6.60
N SER A 59 -17.73 7.40 -6.52
CA SER A 59 -17.32 6.80 -5.24
C SER A 59 -16.48 7.76 -4.39
N ASP A 60 -16.92 8.02 -3.16
CA ASP A 60 -16.17 8.81 -2.16
C ASP A 60 -14.86 8.14 -1.68
N ALA A 61 -14.61 6.88 -2.05
CA ALA A 61 -13.44 6.12 -1.61
C ALA A 61 -12.08 6.76 -1.94
N PHE A 62 -12.03 7.72 -2.88
CA PHE A 62 -10.81 8.37 -3.35
C PHE A 62 -10.55 9.73 -2.68
N GLY A 63 -11.46 10.22 -1.85
CA GLY A 63 -11.38 11.54 -1.23
C GLY A 63 -11.88 12.63 -2.19
N ALA A 64 -11.08 13.67 -2.41
CA ALA A 64 -11.50 14.81 -3.23
C ALA A 64 -11.76 14.40 -4.70
N PRO A 65 -12.74 14.99 -5.40
CA PRO A 65 -13.16 14.56 -6.75
C PRO A 65 -12.05 14.61 -7.82
N GLU A 66 -11.04 15.45 -7.66
CA GLU A 66 -9.88 15.52 -8.55
C GLU A 66 -8.88 14.37 -8.36
N LYS A 67 -9.02 13.56 -7.30
CA LYS A 67 -8.18 12.41 -7.01
C LYS A 67 -8.72 11.17 -7.72
N THR A 68 -7.95 10.67 -8.66
CA THR A 68 -8.35 9.55 -9.54
C THR A 68 -7.75 8.21 -9.13
N TRP A 69 -6.98 8.17 -8.04
CA TRP A 69 -6.31 6.98 -7.56
C TRP A 69 -6.26 6.94 -6.03
N LYS A 70 -6.27 5.71 -5.50
CA LYS A 70 -6.01 5.38 -4.11
C LYS A 70 -5.07 4.18 -4.10
N ILE A 71 -4.11 4.18 -3.18
CA ILE A 71 -3.16 3.06 -3.03
C ILE A 71 -3.40 2.34 -1.72
N ASN A 72 -3.35 1.01 -1.76
CA ASN A 72 -3.41 0.15 -0.58
C ASN A 72 -2.03 -0.49 -0.35
N PHE A 73 -1.37 -0.13 0.75
CA PHE A 73 -0.11 -0.75 1.16
C PHE A 73 -0.35 -1.83 2.21
N ARG A 74 0.30 -2.97 2.04
CA ARG A 74 0.37 -4.00 3.08
C ARG A 74 1.35 -3.57 4.18
N VAL A 75 0.98 -3.79 5.43
CA VAL A 75 1.84 -3.59 6.61
C VAL A 75 1.80 -4.84 7.49
N SER A 76 2.92 -5.15 8.15
CA SER A 76 3.04 -6.29 9.06
C SER A 76 2.66 -5.98 10.51
N ASP A 77 2.59 -4.70 10.86
CA ASP A 77 2.20 -4.17 12.17
C ASP A 77 1.46 -2.84 11.96
N LEU A 78 0.11 -2.92 11.94
CA LEU A 78 -0.72 -1.73 11.70
C LEU A 78 -0.65 -0.75 12.88
N ASP A 79 -0.63 -1.26 14.11
CA ASP A 79 -0.62 -0.42 15.31
C ASP A 79 0.69 0.36 15.44
N GLY A 80 1.82 -0.30 15.19
CA GLY A 80 3.14 0.33 15.14
C GLY A 80 3.23 1.37 14.01
N MET A 81 2.70 1.08 12.83
CA MET A 81 2.67 2.04 11.72
C MET A 81 1.82 3.28 12.06
N VAL A 82 0.60 3.08 12.58
CA VAL A 82 -0.30 4.16 13.00
C VAL A 82 0.33 5.00 14.10
N ALA A 83 0.98 4.38 15.09
CA ALA A 83 1.69 5.10 16.15
C ALA A 83 2.82 5.98 15.59
N ARG A 84 3.65 5.46 14.68
CA ARG A 84 4.74 6.22 14.03
C ARG A 84 4.20 7.40 13.21
N LEU A 85 3.12 7.22 12.47
CA LEU A 85 2.48 8.28 11.69
C LEU A 85 1.94 9.38 12.60
N ARG A 86 1.26 9.03 13.69
CA ARG A 86 0.75 9.99 14.68
C ARG A 86 1.86 10.79 15.36
N VAL A 87 2.96 10.15 15.73
CA VAL A 87 4.16 10.84 16.27
C VAL A 87 4.72 11.84 15.25
N ALA A 88 4.71 11.49 13.97
CA ALA A 88 5.11 12.38 12.89
C ALA A 88 4.06 13.43 12.51
N LYS A 89 2.95 13.54 13.26
CA LYS A 89 1.84 14.46 13.02
C LYS A 89 1.14 14.25 11.67
N VAL A 90 1.19 13.03 11.14
CA VAL A 90 0.39 12.62 9.99
C VAL A 90 -0.99 12.18 10.50
N ALA A 91 -2.05 12.77 9.95
CA ALA A 91 -3.40 12.35 10.26
C ALA A 91 -3.64 10.94 9.70
N VAL A 92 -4.01 10.01 10.57
CA VAL A 92 -4.30 8.62 10.20
C VAL A 92 -5.45 8.10 11.05
N GLU A 93 -6.43 7.53 10.38
CA GLU A 93 -7.65 6.97 10.97
C GLU A 93 -7.57 5.45 10.94
N LEU A 94 -7.57 4.82 12.12
CA LEU A 94 -7.65 3.38 12.25
C LEU A 94 -9.13 2.98 12.22
N HIS A 95 -9.49 1.99 11.40
CA HIS A 95 -10.86 1.48 11.38
C HIS A 95 -11.17 0.82 12.73
N PRO A 96 -12.37 1.03 13.29
CA PRO A 96 -12.70 0.58 14.65
C PRO A 96 -12.77 -0.95 14.76
N GLU A 97 -13.18 -1.62 13.69
CA GLU A 97 -13.42 -3.07 13.66
C GLU A 97 -12.55 -3.74 12.59
N PRO A 98 -12.10 -5.00 12.83
CA PRO A 98 -11.44 -5.80 11.82
C PRO A 98 -12.44 -6.29 10.75
N TYR A 99 -11.90 -6.62 9.59
CA TYR A 99 -12.62 -7.17 8.44
C TYR A 99 -12.24 -8.64 8.23
N PRO A 100 -13.03 -9.41 7.45
CA PRO A 100 -12.71 -10.81 7.16
C PRO A 100 -11.31 -11.03 6.57
N ASN A 101 -10.75 -10.01 5.90
CA ASN A 101 -9.42 -10.04 5.30
C ASN A 101 -8.31 -9.32 6.10
N GLY A 102 -8.60 -8.76 7.28
CA GLY A 102 -7.60 -8.10 8.11
C GLY A 102 -8.04 -6.75 8.63
N ARG A 103 -7.08 -5.89 8.97
CA ARG A 103 -7.31 -4.58 9.59
C ARG A 103 -6.88 -3.46 8.67
N PHE A 104 -7.51 -2.29 8.80
CA PHE A 104 -7.28 -1.17 7.92
C PHE A 104 -7.10 0.15 8.65
N ALA A 105 -6.28 1.01 8.08
CA ALA A 105 -6.24 2.43 8.42
C ALA A 105 -6.21 3.26 7.13
N GLU A 106 -6.70 4.50 7.20
CA GLU A 106 -6.70 5.44 6.07
C GLU A 106 -6.01 6.74 6.42
N LEU A 107 -5.35 7.32 5.43
CA LEU A 107 -4.69 8.60 5.51
C LEU A 107 -4.55 9.26 4.14
N GLU A 108 -4.08 10.49 4.15
CA GLU A 108 -3.68 11.24 2.96
C GLU A 108 -2.18 11.51 2.99
N ASP A 109 -1.57 11.53 1.81
CA ASP A 109 -0.25 12.12 1.64
C ASP A 109 -0.32 13.67 1.65
N PRO A 110 0.81 14.39 1.65
CA PRO A 110 0.83 15.85 1.67
C PRO A 110 0.11 16.53 0.51
N GLU A 111 -0.19 15.80 -0.57
CA GLU A 111 -0.93 16.32 -1.71
C GLU A 111 -2.41 15.94 -1.71
N GLY A 112 -2.88 15.24 -0.68
CA GLY A 112 -4.26 14.80 -0.53
C GLY A 112 -4.58 13.52 -1.30
N ASN A 113 -3.58 12.74 -1.75
CA ASN A 113 -3.87 11.46 -2.37
C ASN A 113 -4.20 10.40 -1.31
N ARG A 114 -5.21 9.57 -1.57
CA ARG A 114 -5.69 8.63 -0.56
C ARG A 114 -4.82 7.39 -0.47
N ILE A 115 -4.45 7.06 0.77
CA ILE A 115 -3.67 5.88 1.12
C ILE A 115 -4.50 5.05 2.09
N GLN A 116 -4.51 3.74 1.87
CA GLN A 116 -5.01 2.76 2.80
C GLN A 116 -3.84 1.87 3.24
N LEU A 117 -3.75 1.59 4.53
CA LEU A 117 -2.86 0.61 5.11
C LEU A 117 -3.66 -0.63 5.43
N TRP A 118 -3.16 -1.79 5.06
CA TRP A 118 -3.81 -3.08 5.28
C TRP A 118 -2.86 -4.04 5.98
N GLU A 119 -3.26 -4.50 7.16
CA GLU A 119 -2.62 -5.63 7.83
C GLU A 119 -3.43 -6.90 7.53
N PRO A 120 -2.94 -7.77 6.63
CA PRO A 120 -3.65 -8.99 6.28
C PRO A 120 -3.66 -9.97 7.45
N ASN A 121 -4.81 -10.58 7.71
CA ASN A 121 -4.91 -11.65 8.71
C ASN A 121 -4.39 -12.99 8.15
N ALA A 122 -4.25 -13.99 9.04
CA ALA A 122 -3.78 -15.32 8.68
C ALA A 122 -4.59 -15.97 7.55
N ALA A 123 -5.91 -15.77 7.53
CA ALA A 123 -6.78 -16.30 6.48
C ALA A 123 -6.43 -15.71 5.10
N SER A 124 -6.15 -14.41 5.02
CA SER A 124 -5.75 -13.75 3.77
C SER A 124 -4.38 -14.20 3.30
N ILE A 125 -3.43 -14.38 4.22
CA ILE A 125 -2.09 -14.89 3.91
C ILE A 125 -2.16 -16.35 3.40
N ALA A 126 -3.02 -17.18 3.99
CA ALA A 126 -3.20 -18.58 3.60
C ALA A 126 -3.82 -18.76 2.20
N ARG A 127 -4.44 -17.72 1.62
CA ARG A 127 -4.92 -17.75 0.22
C ARG A 127 -3.79 -17.74 -0.79
N ASP A 128 -2.58 -17.35 -0.39
CA ASP A 128 -1.45 -17.28 -1.30
C ASP A 128 -1.14 -18.67 -1.91
N PRO A 129 -1.19 -18.83 -3.25
CA PRO A 129 -0.96 -20.11 -3.91
C PRO A 129 0.40 -20.78 -3.66
N ALA A 130 1.44 -20.05 -3.22
CA ALA A 130 2.69 -20.72 -2.81
C ALA A 130 2.78 -21.00 -1.31
N SER A 131 1.89 -20.45 -0.49
CA SER A 131 1.74 -20.88 0.90
C SER A 131 1.13 -22.29 0.95
N ARG A 132 0.25 -22.63 0.00
CA ARG A 132 -0.36 -23.97 -0.12
C ARG A 132 0.61 -25.08 -0.54
N ARG A 133 1.62 -24.77 -1.36
CA ARG A 133 2.64 -25.76 -1.80
C ARG A 133 3.55 -26.29 -0.69
N ARG A 134 3.56 -25.67 0.51
CA ARG A 134 4.33 -26.18 1.66
C ARG A 134 3.57 -27.20 2.50
N LEU A 135 2.28 -27.39 2.27
CA LEU A 135 1.42 -28.28 3.06
C LEU A 135 1.07 -29.60 2.35
N GLY A 136 1.67 -29.90 1.20
CA GLY A 136 1.61 -31.24 0.61
C GLY A 136 0.21 -31.68 0.15
N GLU A 137 -0.58 -30.77 -0.40
CA GLU A 137 -1.82 -31.11 -1.10
C GLU A 137 -1.61 -30.90 -2.61
N ASP A 138 -1.20 -31.99 -3.27
CA ASP A 138 -1.39 -32.23 -4.71
C ASP A 138 -2.62 -33.14 -4.91
#